data_AF-A0A2S3R3J9-F1
#
_entry.id   AF-A0A2S3R3J9-F1
#
_cell.length_a   1.000
_cell.length_b   1.000
_cell.length_c   1.000
_cell.angle_alpha   90.00
_cell.angle_beta   90.00
_cell.angle_gamma   90.00
#
_symmetry.space_group_name_H-M   'P 1'
#
loop_
_entity.id
_entity.type
_entity.pdbx_description
1 polymer ?
#
loop_
_entity_poly.entity_id
_entity_poly.type
_entity_poly.pdbx_seq_one_letter_code
_entity_poly.pdbx_strand_id
1 'polypeptide(L)'
;DENAVFLVPWAIEPTAMVIHDTFDKLGNPIELSPRNILKRVLKMYADKGWRPIVAPEMEFYLTKRSDDPDYPLQAPVGRSGRQETGRQSFSIDAANEFDPLFEDMYDWCEAQGLDLDTLIHEEGTAQ
;
A
#
# COMPACT_ATOMS: atom_id res chain seq x y z
N ASP A 1 9.39 -14.50 -12.17
CA ASP A 1 7.95 -14.81 -12.09
C ASP A 1 7.27 -13.92 -13.10
N GLU A 2 6.76 -14.50 -14.18
CA GLU A 2 6.12 -13.76 -15.28
C GLU A 2 4.79 -13.12 -14.88
N ASN A 3 4.17 -13.62 -13.80
CA ASN A 3 2.91 -13.08 -13.26
C ASN A 3 3.13 -11.93 -12.27
N ALA A 4 4.38 -11.51 -12.04
CA ALA A 4 4.74 -10.50 -11.05
C ALA A 4 5.39 -9.26 -11.70
N VAL A 5 4.80 -8.85 -12.83
CA VAL A 5 5.20 -7.69 -13.62
C VAL A 5 4.03 -6.72 -13.63
N PHE A 6 4.27 -5.49 -13.18
CA PHE A 6 3.25 -4.46 -13.05
C PHE A 6 3.75 -3.17 -13.69
N LEU A 7 2.88 -2.46 -14.42
CA LEU A 7 3.19 -1.11 -14.86
C LEU A 7 3.25 -0.16 -13.66
N VAL A 8 4.08 0.88 -13.76
CA VAL A 8 4.23 1.90 -12.73
C VAL A 8 3.52 3.17 -13.22
N PRO A 9 2.21 3.34 -12.92
CA PRO A 9 1.39 4.36 -13.57
C PRO A 9 1.77 5.79 -13.17
N TRP A 10 2.41 5.99 -12.01
CA TRP A 10 2.91 7.29 -11.56
C TRP A 10 4.28 7.67 -12.14
N ALA A 11 4.93 6.79 -12.89
CA ALA A 11 6.23 7.08 -13.49
C ALA A 11 6.06 8.01 -14.71
N ILE A 12 6.94 9.02 -14.82
CA ILE A 12 6.94 9.97 -15.95
C ILE A 12 7.25 9.26 -17.27
N GLU A 13 8.19 8.32 -17.25
CA GLU A 13 8.56 7.50 -18.39
C GLU A 13 7.96 6.10 -18.26
N PRO A 14 7.60 5.42 -19.39
CA PRO A 14 7.06 4.07 -19.36
C PRO A 14 7.95 3.11 -18.58
N THR A 15 7.47 2.68 -17.40
CA THR A 15 8.24 1.90 -16.44
C THR A 15 7.42 0.70 -15.95
N ALA A 16 8.10 -0.42 -15.74
CA ALA A 16 7.53 -1.62 -15.13
C ALA A 16 8.32 -2.03 -13.88
N MET A 17 7.60 -2.44 -12.85
CA MET A 17 8.14 -3.09 -11.67
C MET A 17 8.07 -4.61 -11.86
N VAL A 18 9.19 -5.30 -11.57
CA VAL A 18 9.28 -6.76 -11.64
C VAL A 18 9.68 -7.30 -10.29
N ILE A 19 8.81 -8.10 -9.67
CA ILE A 19 9.14 -8.80 -8.42
C ILE A 19 9.73 -10.16 -8.77
N HIS A 20 10.98 -10.39 -8.40
CA HIS A 20 11.71 -11.62 -8.72
C HIS A 20 12.03 -12.45 -7.46
N ASP A 21 12.35 -13.72 -7.67
CA ASP A 21 12.88 -14.59 -6.63
C ASP A 21 14.41 -14.48 -6.60
N THR A 22 14.99 -14.84 -5.46
CA THR A 22 16.44 -14.87 -5.27
C THR A 22 16.94 -16.31 -5.18
N PHE A 23 18.05 -16.56 -5.86
CA PHE A 23 18.71 -17.87 -5.93
C PHE A 23 20.20 -17.72 -5.62
N ASP A 24 20.80 -18.78 -5.07
CA ASP A 24 22.24 -18.87 -4.92
C ASP A 24 22.93 -19.19 -6.26
N LYS A 25 24.26 -19.28 -6.25
CA LYS A 25 25.06 -19.59 -7.45
C LYS A 25 24.82 -20.99 -8.01
N LEU A 26 24.25 -21.89 -7.23
CA LEU A 26 23.92 -23.27 -7.62
C LEU A 26 22.49 -23.38 -8.13
N GLY A 27 21.72 -22.29 -8.12
CA GLY A 27 20.32 -22.26 -8.52
C GLY A 27 19.34 -22.67 -7.42
N ASN A 28 19.78 -22.80 -6.18
CA ASN A 28 18.87 -23.08 -5.06
C ASN A 28 18.16 -21.79 -4.63
N PRO A 29 16.84 -21.82 -4.31
CA PRO A 29 16.15 -20.67 -3.77
C PRO A 29 16.78 -20.20 -2.44
N ILE A 30 16.95 -18.90 -2.25
CA ILE A 30 17.44 -18.34 -0.98
C ILE A 30 16.36 -18.50 0.08
N GLU A 31 16.66 -19.25 1.14
CA GLU A 31 15.67 -19.60 2.19
C GLU A 31 15.24 -18.41 3.05
N LEU A 32 16.06 -17.36 3.13
CA LEU A 32 15.77 -16.13 3.86
C LEU A 32 14.96 -15.11 3.06
N SER A 33 14.67 -15.39 1.79
CA SER A 33 13.81 -14.53 0.98
C SER A 33 12.36 -14.60 1.48
N PRO A 34 11.73 -13.47 1.84
CA PRO A 34 10.35 -13.46 2.31
C PRO A 34 9.38 -14.16 1.35
N ARG A 35 9.59 -14.00 0.03
CA ARG A 35 8.74 -14.64 -0.99
C ARG A 35 8.93 -16.16 -1.04
N ASN A 36 10.14 -16.66 -0.84
CA ASN A 36 10.39 -18.11 -0.75
C ASN A 36 9.81 -18.70 0.54
N ILE A 37 9.87 -17.96 1.65
CA ILE A 37 9.21 -18.35 2.91
C ILE A 37 7.69 -18.45 2.70
N LEU A 38 7.07 -17.44 2.08
CA LEU A 38 5.63 -17.45 1.78
C LEU A 38 5.24 -18.63 0.88
N LYS A 39 6.02 -18.91 -0.18
CA LYS A 39 5.79 -20.08 -1.06
C LYS A 39 5.81 -21.40 -0.28
N ARG A 40 6.74 -21.55 0.68
CA ARG A 40 6.78 -22.73 1.56
C ARG A 40 5.52 -22.82 2.43
N VAL A 41 5.06 -21.70 2.99
CA VAL A 41 3.81 -21.65 3.78
C VAL A 41 2.61 -22.04 2.92
N LEU A 42 2.46 -21.47 1.73
CA LEU A 42 1.38 -21.82 0.80
C LEU A 42 1.43 -23.29 0.38
N LYS A 43 2.64 -23.85 0.17
CA LYS A 43 2.80 -25.28 -0.09
C LYS A 43 2.28 -26.14 1.07
N MET A 44 2.56 -25.76 2.32
CA MET A 44 2.05 -26.48 3.50
C MET A 44 0.51 -26.48 3.59
N TYR A 45 -0.15 -25.40 3.16
CA TYR A 45 -1.60 -25.37 3.01
C TYR A 45 -2.07 -26.31 1.88
N ALA A 46 -1.44 -26.22 0.71
CA ALA A 46 -1.78 -27.03 -0.45
C ALA A 46 -1.61 -28.54 -0.21
N ASP A 47 -0.55 -28.95 0.51
CA ASP A 47 -0.30 -30.35 0.88
C ASP A 47 -1.41 -30.94 1.77
N LYS A 48 -2.22 -30.08 2.42
CA LYS A 48 -3.41 -30.46 3.20
C LYS A 48 -4.72 -30.28 2.42
N GLY A 49 -4.65 -29.88 1.14
CA GLY A 49 -5.81 -29.54 0.32
C GLY A 49 -6.50 -28.24 0.74
N TRP A 50 -5.81 -27.37 1.47
CA TRP A 50 -6.35 -26.09 1.95
C TRP A 50 -6.02 -24.94 1.00
N ARG A 51 -6.97 -24.01 0.86
CA ARG A 51 -6.79 -22.75 0.13
C ARG A 51 -6.92 -21.57 1.09
N PRO A 52 -5.81 -20.96 1.54
CA PRO A 52 -5.87 -19.82 2.43
C PRO A 52 -6.41 -18.59 1.70
N ILE A 53 -7.22 -17.78 2.38
CA ILE A 53 -7.69 -16.46 1.92
C ILE A 53 -7.09 -15.42 2.87
N VAL A 54 -6.51 -14.37 2.31
CA VAL A 54 -5.87 -13.28 3.06
C VAL A 54 -6.46 -11.97 2.56
N ALA A 55 -6.90 -11.12 3.50
CA ALA A 55 -7.39 -9.78 3.24
C ALA A 55 -6.59 -8.83 4.16
N PRO A 56 -5.46 -8.28 3.69
CA PRO A 56 -4.69 -7.32 4.47
C PRO A 56 -5.36 -5.95 4.42
N GLU A 57 -5.38 -5.26 5.57
CA GLU A 57 -5.76 -3.85 5.67
C GLU A 57 -4.48 -3.03 5.83
N MET A 58 -4.32 -1.99 5.01
CA MET A 58 -3.17 -1.10 5.04
C MET A 58 -3.60 0.28 5.52
N GLU A 59 -3.11 0.66 6.69
CA GLU A 59 -3.30 1.98 7.26
C GLU A 59 -2.11 2.89 6.89
N PHE A 60 -2.39 4.17 6.64
CA PHE A 60 -1.35 5.18 6.40
C PHE A 60 -1.77 6.52 6.98
N TYR A 61 -0.82 7.46 7.03
CA TYR A 61 -1.07 8.82 7.50
C TYR A 61 -0.59 9.82 6.44
N LEU A 62 -1.41 10.82 6.14
CA LEU A 62 -0.96 11.98 5.36
C LEU A 62 -0.32 12.98 6.31
N THR A 63 0.89 13.43 5.98
CA THR A 63 1.64 14.37 6.82
C THR A 63 2.02 15.62 6.05
N LYS A 64 2.07 16.74 6.75
CA LYS A 64 2.73 17.94 6.25
C LYS A 64 4.22 17.64 6.09
N ARG A 65 4.85 18.23 5.07
CA ARG A 65 6.32 18.22 4.95
C ARG A 65 6.96 18.72 6.25
N SER A 66 7.87 17.91 6.80
CA SER A 66 8.69 18.27 7.95
C SER A 66 10.16 18.21 7.54
N ASP A 67 10.85 19.34 7.65
CA ASP A 67 12.29 19.44 7.35
C ASP A 67 13.15 19.11 8.59
N ASP A 68 12.52 19.05 9.76
CA ASP A 68 13.16 18.83 11.05
C ASP A 68 12.54 17.60 11.73
N PRO A 69 13.31 16.52 11.95
CA PRO A 69 12.82 15.29 12.57
C PRO A 69 12.60 15.41 14.09
N ASP A 70 13.08 16.49 14.73
CA ASP A 70 12.93 16.68 16.18
C ASP A 70 11.53 17.19 16.57
N TYR A 71 10.75 17.67 15.60
CA TYR A 71 9.37 18.11 15.81
C TYR A 71 8.35 17.01 15.49
N PRO A 72 7.20 16.98 16.19
CA PRO A 72 6.15 16.02 15.90
C PRO A 72 5.56 16.25 14.50
N LEU A 73 5.20 15.15 13.83
CA LEU A 73 4.48 15.18 12.56
C LEU A 73 3.16 15.93 12.73
N GLN A 74 2.82 16.75 11.73
CA GLN A 74 1.60 17.53 11.71
C GLN A 74 0.75 17.12 10.52
N ALA A 75 -0.57 17.20 10.67
CA ALA A 75 -1.49 17.00 9.57
C ALA A 75 -1.27 18.06 8.48
N PRO A 76 -1.36 17.68 7.19
CA PRO A 76 -1.32 18.63 6.09
C PRO A 76 -2.53 19.56 6.15
N VAL A 77 -2.39 20.71 5.48
CA VAL A 77 -3.50 21.63 5.27
C VAL A 77 -4.33 21.08 4.10
N GLY A 78 -5.63 20.85 4.33
CA GLY A 78 -6.56 20.39 3.29
C GLY A 78 -6.91 21.48 2.29
N ARG A 79 -7.70 21.13 1.28
CA ARG A 79 -8.32 22.03 0.30
C ARG A 79 -9.04 23.23 0.92
N SER A 80 -9.65 23.12 2.10
CA SER A 80 -10.31 24.23 2.81
C SER A 80 -9.34 25.23 3.45
N GLY A 81 -8.03 24.99 3.37
CA GLY A 81 -7.01 25.82 4.02
C GLY A 81 -6.92 25.62 5.53
N ARG A 82 -7.63 24.62 6.07
CA ARG A 82 -7.59 24.25 7.50
C ARG A 82 -6.81 22.95 7.68
N GLN A 83 -6.15 22.83 8.83
CA GLN A 83 -5.61 21.54 9.27
C GLN A 83 -6.75 20.73 9.88
N GLU A 84 -6.76 19.43 9.61
CA GLU A 84 -7.59 18.49 10.33
C GLU A 84 -7.29 18.61 11.83
N THR A 85 -8.29 19.03 12.60
CA THR A 85 -8.25 18.97 14.05
C THR A 85 -8.87 17.63 14.45
N GLY A 86 -8.07 16.70 14.98
CA GLY A 86 -8.46 15.30 15.19
C GLY A 86 -9.84 15.08 15.84
N ARG A 87 -10.35 13.83 15.68
CA ARG A 87 -11.73 13.37 15.97
C ARG A 87 -12.75 13.65 14.86
N GLN A 88 -12.35 13.44 13.60
CA GLN A 88 -13.23 13.42 12.42
C GLN A 88 -13.30 12.03 11.79
N SER A 89 -13.18 10.96 12.59
CA SER A 89 -13.37 9.59 12.12
C SER A 89 -14.72 9.48 11.40
N PHE A 90 -14.72 8.92 10.20
CA PHE A 90 -15.89 8.80 9.32
C PHE A 90 -16.46 10.12 8.75
N SER A 91 -15.70 11.23 8.78
CA SER A 91 -16.14 12.47 8.15
C SER A 91 -15.93 12.44 6.63
N ILE A 92 -17.04 12.51 5.89
CA ILE A 92 -17.04 12.69 4.42
C ILE A 92 -16.25 13.97 4.05
N ASP A 93 -16.33 15.01 4.88
CA ASP A 93 -15.63 16.26 4.62
C ASP A 93 -14.11 16.11 4.75
N ALA A 94 -13.60 15.30 5.68
CA ALA A 94 -12.17 15.04 5.85
C ALA A 94 -11.58 14.19 4.70
N ALA A 95 -12.35 13.25 4.15
CA ALA A 95 -11.99 12.53 2.92
C ALA A 95 -11.95 13.48 1.70
N ASN A 96 -12.96 14.37 1.59
CA ASN A 96 -13.07 15.36 0.52
C ASN A 96 -11.89 16.34 0.45
N GLU A 97 -11.19 16.57 1.56
CA GLU A 97 -10.01 17.46 1.61
C GLU A 97 -8.85 16.93 0.75
N PHE A 98 -8.78 15.62 0.51
CA PHE A 98 -7.70 14.95 -0.23
C PHE A 98 -8.19 14.13 -1.42
N ASP A 99 -9.42 14.34 -1.91
CA ASP A 99 -10.02 13.61 -3.04
C ASP A 99 -9.05 13.37 -4.20
N PRO A 100 -8.31 14.37 -4.73
CA PRO A 100 -7.46 14.12 -5.91
C PRO A 100 -6.37 13.06 -5.66
N LEU A 101 -5.87 12.96 -4.42
CA LEU A 101 -4.88 11.94 -4.06
C LEU A 101 -5.52 10.54 -4.03
N PHE A 102 -6.73 10.43 -3.48
CA PHE A 102 -7.41 9.15 -3.37
C PHE A 102 -7.88 8.65 -4.73
N GLU A 103 -8.38 9.54 -5.60
CA GLU A 103 -8.71 9.21 -7.00
C GLU A 103 -7.48 8.69 -7.75
N ASP A 104 -6.33 9.39 -7.67
CA ASP A 104 -5.06 8.91 -8.26
C ASP A 104 -4.68 7.52 -7.71
N MET A 105 -4.85 7.30 -6.40
CA MET A 105 -4.57 6.02 -5.76
C MET A 105 -5.48 4.89 -6.27
N TYR A 106 -6.79 5.15 -6.43
CA TYR A 106 -7.74 4.18 -6.99
C TYR A 106 -7.37 3.82 -8.42
N ASP A 107 -7.12 4.81 -9.28
CA ASP A 107 -6.72 4.62 -10.68
C ASP A 107 -5.43 3.77 -10.76
N TRP A 108 -4.45 4.04 -9.89
CA TRP A 108 -3.18 3.30 -9.89
C TRP A 108 -3.30 1.89 -9.33
N CYS A 109 -4.20 1.65 -8.38
CA CYS A 109 -4.51 0.32 -7.88
C CYS A 109 -5.24 -0.51 -8.94
N GLU A 110 -6.22 0.06 -9.63
CA GLU A 110 -6.90 -0.61 -10.75
C GLU A 110 -5.91 -0.96 -11.86
N ALA A 111 -5.03 -0.02 -12.24
CA ALA A 111 -4.00 -0.25 -13.25
C ALA A 111 -3.02 -1.38 -12.88
N GLN A 112 -2.85 -1.67 -11.59
CA GLN A 112 -2.03 -2.78 -11.09
C GLN A 112 -2.82 -4.06 -10.79
N GLY A 113 -4.14 -4.06 -10.98
CA GLY A 113 -5.01 -5.19 -10.68
C GLY A 113 -5.20 -5.44 -9.17
N LEU A 114 -5.09 -4.38 -8.36
CA LEU A 114 -5.38 -4.40 -6.93
C LEU A 114 -6.84 -3.99 -6.71
N ASP A 115 -7.65 -4.93 -6.23
CA ASP A 115 -9.05 -4.68 -5.90
C ASP A 115 -9.13 -4.02 -4.52
N LEU A 116 -9.56 -2.75 -4.48
CA LEU A 116 -9.74 -1.98 -3.26
C LEU A 116 -11.22 -1.93 -2.92
N ASP A 117 -11.60 -2.46 -1.75
CA ASP A 117 -13.01 -2.61 -1.37
C ASP A 117 -13.56 -1.35 -0.68
N THR A 118 -12.79 -0.73 0.23
CA THR A 118 -13.23 0.45 0.98
C THR A 118 -12.04 1.31 1.44
N LEU A 119 -12.21 2.63 1.43
CA LEU A 119 -11.32 3.59 2.10
C LEU A 119 -12.07 4.20 3.28
N ILE A 120 -11.46 4.17 4.47
CA ILE A 120 -12.07 4.63 5.73
C ILE A 120 -11.11 5.61 6.38
N HIS A 121 -11.59 6.82 6.71
CA HIS A 121 -10.86 7.77 7.55
C HIS A 121 -11.08 7.38 9.03
N GLU A 122 -10.02 7.00 9.73
CA GLU A 122 -10.08 6.37 11.05
C GLU A 122 -9.77 7.33 12.22
N GLU A 123 -9.37 6.82 13.40
CA GLU A 123 -9.21 7.61 14.63
C GLU A 123 -8.00 8.56 14.64
N GLY A 124 -6.99 8.28 13.81
CA GLY A 124 -5.81 9.13 13.66
C GLY A 124 -6.11 10.46 12.95
N THR A 125 -5.38 11.52 13.31
CA THR A 125 -5.44 12.76 12.52
C THR A 125 -4.76 12.50 11.18
N ALA A 126 -5.51 12.69 10.08
CA ALA A 126 -5.07 12.39 8.72
C ALA A 126 -4.77 10.90 8.44
N GLN A 127 -5.52 9.99 9.09
CA GLN A 127 -5.49 8.53 8.90
C GLN A 127 -6.72 8.08 8.09
#